data_AF-A0A564Z1U4-F1
#
_entry.id   AF-A0A564Z1U4-F1
#
_cell.length_a   1.000
_cell.length_b   1.000
_cell.length_c   1.000
_cell.angle_alpha   90.00
_cell.angle_beta   90.00
_cell.angle_gamma   90.00
#
_symmetry.space_group_name_H-M   'P 1'
#
loop_
_entity.id
_entity.type
_entity.pdbx_description
1 polymer ?
#
loop_
_entity_poly.entity_id
_entity_poly.type
_entity_poly.pdbx_seq_one_letter_code
_entity_poly.pdbx_strand_id
1 'polypeptide(L)'
;MLLDQPGRETQTTADEIKFRFRTSNVNGLIFYGDDSQNDFFTVELFRGRLQVSLGLGVYPWSTERTENVVMAGSLLDDEQWH
;
A
#
# COMPACT_ATOMS: atom_id res chain seq x y z
N MET A 1 -4.20 -4.79 33.09
CA MET A 1 -4.91 -5.66 32.13
C MET A 1 -6.27 -5.04 31.92
N LEU A 2 -6.41 -4.20 30.89
CA LEU A 2 -7.64 -3.48 30.57
C LEU A 2 -8.07 -3.95 29.18
N LEU A 3 -9.23 -4.60 29.13
CA LEU A 3 -9.81 -5.22 27.93
C LEU A 3 -10.06 -4.21 26.81
N ASP A 4 -9.95 -4.72 25.58
CA ASP A 4 -10.34 -4.10 24.32
C ASP A 4 -11.65 -3.31 24.41
N GLN A 5 -11.57 -2.02 24.09
CA GLN A 5 -12.74 -1.22 23.72
C GLN A 5 -12.93 -1.29 22.21
N PRO A 6 -14.16 -1.56 21.71
CA PRO A 6 -14.44 -1.51 20.28
C PRO A 6 -14.26 -0.07 19.79
N GLY A 7 -13.40 0.13 18.80
CA GLY A 7 -13.15 1.44 18.17
C GLY A 7 -11.75 2.02 18.38
N ARG A 8 -10.83 1.31 19.05
CA ARG A 8 -9.42 1.68 19.00
C ARG A 8 -8.76 0.94 17.85
N GLU A 9 -8.62 1.64 16.72
CA GLU A 9 -7.72 1.22 15.66
C GLU A 9 -6.35 0.90 16.27
N THR A 10 -5.75 -0.21 15.84
CA THR A 10 -4.44 -0.63 16.34
C THR A 10 -3.44 0.42 15.87
N GLN A 11 -3.08 1.34 16.75
CA GLN A 11 -2.10 2.38 16.44
C GLN A 11 -0.71 1.83 16.68
N THR A 12 0.00 1.52 15.59
CA THR A 12 1.39 1.13 15.60
C THR A 12 2.27 2.35 15.37
N THR A 13 3.52 2.30 15.84
CA THR A 13 4.54 3.29 15.45
C THR A 13 5.19 2.97 14.10
N ALA A 14 5.07 1.72 13.66
CA ALA A 14 5.52 1.22 12.37
C ALA A 14 4.73 -0.04 12.02
N ASP A 15 4.35 -0.16 10.75
CA ASP A 15 3.74 -1.35 10.17
C ASP A 15 4.73 -2.06 9.25
N GLU A 16 4.69 -3.40 9.27
CA GLU A 16 5.50 -4.24 8.39
C GLU A 16 4.59 -5.17 7.57
N ILE A 17 4.66 -5.05 6.25
CA ILE A 17 3.91 -5.91 5.33
C ILE A 17 4.90 -6.78 4.56
N LYS A 18 4.72 -8.10 4.64
CA LYS A 18 5.51 -9.11 3.92
C LYS A 18 4.58 -10.00 3.10
N PHE A 19 4.85 -10.10 1.81
CA PHE A 19 4.13 -10.98 0.90
C PHE A 19 5.09 -11.57 -0.13
N ARG A 20 4.65 -12.61 -0.84
CA ARG A 20 5.32 -13.12 -2.04
C ARG A 20 4.33 -13.23 -3.17
N PHE A 21 4.76 -12.99 -4.39
CA PHE A 21 3.93 -13.13 -5.58
C PHE A 21 4.68 -13.77 -6.74
N ARG A 22 3.91 -14.28 -7.70
CA ARG A 22 4.40 -14.83 -8.97
C ARG A 22 3.34 -14.60 -10.02
N THR A 23 3.69 -13.93 -11.11
CA THR A 23 2.76 -13.58 -12.19
C THR A 23 3.51 -13.50 -13.52
N SER A 24 2.80 -13.67 -14.63
CA SER A 24 3.26 -13.32 -15.99
C SER A 24 2.57 -12.05 -16.52
N ASN A 25 1.67 -11.46 -15.74
CA ASN A 25 1.04 -10.19 -16.10
C ASN A 25 1.96 -9.04 -15.71
N VAL A 26 2.23 -8.13 -16.65
CA VAL A 26 3.05 -6.92 -16.44
C VAL A 26 2.38 -5.85 -15.57
N ASN A 27 1.05 -5.91 -15.41
CA ASN A 27 0.27 -4.99 -14.60
C ASN A 27 -0.73 -5.75 -13.72
N GLY A 28 -0.99 -5.27 -12.51
CA GLY A 28 -2.04 -5.82 -11.65
C GLY A 28 -2.02 -5.26 -10.22
N LEU A 29 -3.17 -5.26 -9.56
CA LEU A 29 -3.29 -4.90 -8.14
C LEU A 29 -2.91 -6.11 -7.28
N ILE A 30 -1.98 -5.91 -6.33
CA ILE A 30 -1.54 -6.94 -5.39
C ILE A 30 -2.20 -6.72 -4.02
N PHE A 31 -2.16 -5.49 -3.54
CA PHE A 31 -2.73 -5.10 -2.25
C PHE A 31 -3.43 -3.76 -2.36
N TYR A 32 -4.59 -3.65 -1.72
CA TYR A 32 -5.31 -2.40 -1.49
C TYR A 32 -5.79 -2.39 -0.05
N GLY A 33 -5.45 -1.33 0.67
CA GLY A 33 -6.01 -1.04 1.98
C GLY A 33 -6.37 0.43 2.06
N ASP A 34 -7.52 0.74 2.62
CA ASP A 34 -7.99 2.09 2.86
C ASP A 34 -8.61 2.23 4.25
N ASP A 35 -8.71 3.47 4.70
CA ASP A 35 -9.51 3.88 5.85
C ASP A 35 -10.65 4.81 5.42
N SER A 36 -11.68 4.85 6.26
CA SER A 36 -12.83 5.75 6.26
C SER A 36 -12.49 7.24 6.05
N GLN A 37 -11.26 7.68 6.32
CA GLN A 37 -10.82 9.07 6.14
C GLN A 37 -10.22 9.40 4.76
N ASN A 38 -10.36 8.52 3.76
CA ASN A 38 -9.75 8.64 2.42
C ASN A 38 -8.23 8.47 2.40
N ASP A 39 -7.68 7.85 3.43
CA ASP A 39 -6.30 7.38 3.43
C ASP A 39 -6.26 6.03 2.72
N PHE A 40 -5.24 5.81 1.90
CA PHE A 40 -5.09 4.57 1.17
C PHE A 40 -3.62 4.17 1.03
N PHE A 41 -3.41 2.87 0.90
CA PHE A 41 -2.15 2.24 0.60
C PHE A 41 -2.38 1.18 -0.47
N THR A 42 -1.65 1.27 -1.59
CA THR A 42 -1.68 0.27 -2.65
C THR A 42 -0.31 -0.30 -2.93
N VAL A 43 -0.29 -1.59 -3.27
CA VAL A 43 0.85 -2.25 -3.89
C VAL A 43 0.39 -2.83 -5.21
N GLU A 44 1.04 -2.41 -6.28
CA GLU A 44 0.67 -2.73 -7.64
C GLU A 44 1.89 -3.18 -8.42
N LEU A 45 1.67 -4.03 -9.41
CA LEU A 45 2.63 -4.21 -10.48
C LEU A 45 2.26 -3.24 -11.61
N PHE A 46 3.23 -2.43 -12.04
CA PHE A 46 3.09 -1.53 -13.18
C PHE A 46 4.31 -1.64 -14.10
N ARG A 47 4.09 -2.18 -15.30
CA ARG A 47 5.12 -2.44 -16.31
C ARG A 47 6.28 -3.30 -15.76
N GLY A 48 5.94 -4.39 -15.07
CA GLY A 48 6.91 -5.34 -14.51
C GLY A 48 7.73 -4.80 -13.33
N ARG A 49 7.27 -3.71 -12.70
CA ARG A 49 7.88 -3.10 -11.51
C ARG A 49 6.86 -2.99 -10.39
N LEU A 50 7.31 -3.07 -9.15
CA LEU A 50 6.46 -2.86 -7.99
C LEU A 50 6.27 -1.35 -7.78
N GLN A 51 5.03 -0.90 -7.80
CA GLN A 51 4.62 0.46 -7.45
C GLN A 51 3.93 0.40 -6.09
N VAL A 52 4.42 1.20 -5.15
CA VAL A 52 3.80 1.39 -3.84
C VAL A 52 3.29 2.83 -3.77
N SER A 53 1.99 2.99 -3.53
CA SER A 53 1.34 4.31 -3.45
C SER A 53 0.72 4.48 -2.08
N LEU A 54 0.93 5.64 -1.46
CA LEU A 54 0.41 5.99 -0.14
C LEU A 54 -0.22 7.38 -0.20
N GLY A 55 -1.52 7.46 0.07
CA GLY A 55 -2.24 8.70 0.32
C GLY A 55 -2.61 8.81 1.79
N LEU A 56 -2.10 9.83 2.49
CA LEU A 56 -2.40 10.11 3.90
C LEU A 56 -3.31 11.34 4.05
N GLY A 57 -4.28 11.44 3.14
CA GLY A 57 -5.24 12.52 3.13
C GLY A 57 -4.70 13.85 2.59
N VAL A 58 -5.38 14.92 2.99
CA VAL A 58 -5.20 16.28 2.48
C VAL A 58 -4.97 17.21 3.69
N TYR A 59 -3.98 18.10 3.61
CA TYR A 59 -3.79 19.07 4.69
C TYR A 59 -5.01 19.99 4.81
N PRO A 60 -5.40 20.42 6.03
CA PRO A 60 -6.58 21.27 6.23
C PRO A 60 -6.59 22.60 5.45
N TRP A 61 -5.42 23.04 4.98
CA TRP A 61 -5.20 24.30 4.26
C TRP A 61 -4.86 24.11 2.76
N SER A 62 -4.78 22.88 2.26
CA SER A 62 -4.54 22.60 0.84
C SER A 62 -5.65 21.72 0.29
N THR A 63 -5.84 21.74 -1.03
CA THR A 63 -6.65 20.73 -1.75
C THR A 63 -5.77 19.71 -2.46
N GLU A 64 -4.45 19.84 -2.34
CA GLU A 64 -3.47 18.91 -2.93
C GLU A 64 -3.46 17.61 -2.12
N ARG A 65 -3.62 16.49 -2.82
CA ARG A 65 -3.48 15.16 -2.23
C ARG A 65 -2.00 14.89 -1.94
N THR A 66 -1.70 14.41 -0.73
CA THR A 66 -0.35 14.00 -0.37
C THR A 66 -0.13 12.56 -0.81
N GLU A 67 -0.05 12.34 -2.13
CA GLU A 67 0.22 11.03 -2.70
C GLU A 67 1.74 10.82 -2.83
N ASN A 68 2.25 9.78 -2.17
CA ASN A 68 3.63 9.35 -2.28
C ASN A 68 3.68 8.06 -3.09
N VAL A 69 4.45 8.05 -4.17
CA VAL A 69 4.63 6.87 -5.01
C VAL A 69 6.10 6.48 -5.03
N VAL A 70 6.38 5.21 -4.75
CA VAL A 70 7.72 4.62 -4.81
C VAL A 70 7.70 3.43 -5.76
N MET A 71 8.73 3.35 -6.61
CA MET A 71 8.92 2.23 -7.54
C MET A 71 10.09 1.37 -7.07
N ALA A 72 9.94 0.05 -7.16
CA ALA A 72 10.97 -0.92 -6.81
C ALA A 72 11.02 -2.11 -7.78
N GLY A 73 12.21 -2.66 -7.96
CA GLY A 73 12.43 -3.84 -8.80
C GLY A 73 12.26 -3.62 -10.30
N SER A 74 12.40 -4.70 -11.06
CA SER A 74 12.21 -4.77 -12.51
C SER A 74 12.05 -6.23 -12.93
N LEU A 75 11.28 -6.47 -14.01
CA LEU A 75 11.02 -7.80 -14.56
C LEU A 75 10.38 -8.77 -13.54
N LEU A 76 9.48 -8.26 -12.70
CA LEU A 76 8.82 -9.07 -11.67
C LEU A 76 7.65 -9.92 -12.22
N ASP A 77 7.46 -9.90 -13.54
CA ASP A 77 6.50 -10.70 -14.30
C ASP A 77 7.14 -11.96 -14.96
N ASP A 78 8.29 -12.40 -14.45
CA ASP A 78 9.11 -13.49 -15.00
C ASP A 78 8.69 -14.91 -14.57
N GLU A 79 7.49 -15.07 -14.01
CA GLU A 79 7.00 -16.32 -13.42
C GLU A 79 7.91 -16.91 -12.32
N GLN A 80 8.76 -16.10 -11.68
CA GLN A 80 9.50 -16.49 -10.47
C GLN A 80 8.81 -15.97 -9.20
N TRP A 81 9.16 -16.57 -8.07
CA TRP A 81 8.73 -16.08 -6.76
C TRP A 81 9.58 -14.88 -6.35
N HIS A 82 8.90 -13.75 -6.14
CA HIS A 82 9.45 -12.54 -5.53
C HIS A 82 8.79 -12.30 -4.18
#